data_AF-A0A838KBC5-F1
#
_entry.id   AF-A0A838KBC5-F1
#
_cell.length_a   1.000
_cell.length_b   1.000
_cell.length_c   1.000
_cell.angle_alpha   90.00
_cell.angle_beta   90.00
_cell.angle_gamma   90.00
#
_symmetry.space_group_name_H-M   'P 1'
#
loop_
_entity.id
_entity.type
_entity.pdbx_description
1 polymer ?
#
loop_
_entity_poly.entity_id
_entity_poly.type
_entity_poly.pdbx_seq_one_letter_code
_entity_poly.pdbx_strand_id
1 'polypeptide(L)'
;MIARPAARTARALSSLLAVAGCLTAPLLLPSAAWAAGVDDGAEPGDGLSVLETLLWFVGAPLALFAVIAVLVSAPSMARGPRYRPALGWWAAPVWFNGPDDADTAVRRAVPTSGGGGASARW
;
A
#
# COMPACT_ATOMS: atom_id res chain seq x y z
N MET A 1 40.73 52.36 -3.88
CA MET A 1 39.76 51.72 -2.97
C MET A 1 38.43 51.61 -3.74
N ILE A 2 37.99 50.39 -4.04
CA ILE A 2 36.98 50.09 -5.07
C ILE A 2 35.57 50.06 -4.43
N ALA A 3 34.65 50.89 -4.92
CA ALA A 3 33.24 50.86 -4.50
C ALA A 3 32.38 50.11 -5.54
N ARG A 4 31.74 49.02 -5.12
CA ARG A 4 30.63 48.31 -5.81
C ARG A 4 29.75 47.66 -4.74
N PRO A 5 28.45 47.39 -4.94
CA PRO A 5 27.42 48.12 -5.71
C PRO A 5 26.10 48.25 -4.91
N ALA A 6 25.56 49.46 -4.71
CA ALA A 6 24.30 49.71 -3.96
C ALA A 6 23.01 49.24 -4.67
N ALA A 7 23.09 48.72 -5.90
CA ALA A 7 21.92 48.42 -6.73
C ALA A 7 21.27 47.04 -6.49
N ARG A 8 21.84 46.18 -5.65
CA ARG A 8 21.32 44.81 -5.41
C ARG A 8 20.22 44.75 -4.34
N THR A 9 20.17 45.71 -3.44
CA THR A 9 19.25 45.72 -2.29
C THR A 9 17.83 46.17 -2.68
N ALA A 10 17.71 47.12 -3.59
CA ALA A 10 16.42 47.62 -4.08
C ALA A 10 15.59 46.56 -4.83
N ARG A 11 16.25 45.64 -5.56
CA ARG A 11 15.59 44.51 -6.25
C ARG A 11 15.16 43.39 -5.31
N ALA A 12 15.83 43.22 -4.18
CA ALA A 12 15.48 42.21 -3.17
C ALA A 12 14.24 42.63 -2.35
N LEU A 13 14.06 43.93 -2.13
CA LEU A 13 12.90 44.50 -1.44
C LEU A 13 11.62 44.39 -2.28
N SER A 14 11.70 44.63 -3.58
CA SER A 14 10.55 44.49 -4.48
C SER A 14 10.14 43.04 -4.71
N SER A 15 11.09 42.08 -4.71
CA SER A 15 10.76 40.66 -4.81
C SER A 15 10.10 40.11 -3.54
N LEU A 16 10.48 40.59 -2.35
CA LEU A 16 9.84 40.20 -1.08
C LEU A 16 8.39 40.69 -0.98
N LEU A 17 8.12 41.94 -1.38
CA LEU A 17 6.76 42.50 -1.42
C LEU A 17 5.87 41.78 -2.44
N ALA A 18 6.42 41.39 -3.60
CA ALA A 18 5.68 40.64 -4.61
C ALA A 18 5.31 39.21 -4.17
N VAL A 19 6.23 38.50 -3.49
CA VAL A 19 5.97 37.14 -2.95
C VAL A 19 4.99 37.19 -1.79
N ALA A 20 5.14 38.15 -0.88
CA ALA A 20 4.18 38.36 0.21
C ALA A 20 2.78 38.68 -0.31
N GLY A 21 2.66 39.52 -1.34
CA GLY A 21 1.39 39.81 -2.01
C GLY A 21 0.78 38.59 -2.71
N CYS A 22 1.58 37.75 -3.36
CA CYS A 22 1.12 36.57 -4.09
C CYS A 22 0.61 35.44 -3.16
N LEU A 23 1.13 35.34 -1.93
CA LEU A 23 0.65 34.39 -0.92
C LEU A 23 -0.55 34.91 -0.12
N THR A 24 -0.67 36.23 0.07
CA THR A 24 -1.76 36.85 0.85
C THR A 24 -3.00 37.18 0.03
N ALA A 25 -2.83 37.59 -1.23
CA ALA A 25 -3.94 37.89 -2.14
C ALA A 25 -4.95 36.74 -2.32
N PRO A 26 -4.54 35.47 -2.52
CA PRO A 26 -5.48 34.35 -2.65
C PRO A 26 -6.10 33.94 -1.31
N LEU A 27 -5.63 34.43 -0.17
CA LEU A 27 -6.29 34.21 1.13
C LEU A 27 -7.34 35.28 1.43
N LEU A 28 -7.15 36.51 0.91
CA LEU A 28 -8.03 37.65 1.16
C LEU A 28 -9.16 37.78 0.11
N LEU A 29 -8.88 37.49 -1.16
CA LEU A 29 -9.83 37.66 -2.26
C LEU A 29 -10.99 36.64 -2.32
N PRO A 30 -10.82 35.35 -1.97
CA PRO A 30 -11.95 34.41 -2.00
C PRO A 30 -12.97 34.68 -0.90
N SER A 31 -12.55 35.23 0.24
CA SER A 31 -13.43 35.45 1.40
C SER A 31 -14.66 36.32 1.08
N ALA A 32 -14.50 37.33 0.21
CA ALA A 32 -15.59 38.23 -0.17
C ALA A 32 -16.60 37.60 -1.17
N ALA A 33 -16.17 36.65 -2.00
CA ALA A 33 -17.05 36.01 -2.99
C ALA A 33 -17.93 34.91 -2.38
N TRP A 34 -17.45 34.24 -1.32
CA TRP A 34 -18.16 33.16 -0.63
C TRP A 34 -19.13 33.70 0.44
N ALA A 35 -18.89 34.92 0.95
CA ALA A 35 -19.77 35.60 1.92
C ALA A 35 -21.05 36.21 1.30
N ALA A 36 -21.21 36.16 -0.03
CA ALA A 36 -22.38 36.69 -0.73
C ALA A 36 -23.56 35.70 -0.79
N GLY A 37 -23.33 34.41 -0.49
CA GLY A 37 -24.38 33.40 -0.37
C GLY A 37 -24.92 33.29 1.06
N VAL A 38 -26.15 32.77 1.21
CA VAL A 38 -26.61 32.27 2.52
C VAL A 38 -25.64 31.16 2.93
N ASP A 39 -25.06 31.28 4.12
CA ASP A 39 -24.15 30.27 4.65
C ASP A 39 -24.90 28.93 4.76
N ASP A 40 -24.37 27.87 4.15
CA ASP A 40 -24.98 26.54 4.26
C ASP A 40 -25.02 26.07 5.74
N GLY A 41 -24.18 26.66 6.60
CA GLY A 41 -24.24 26.48 8.05
C GLY A 41 -25.37 27.24 8.76
N ALA A 42 -26.01 28.22 8.11
CA ALA A 42 -27.10 29.01 8.68
C ALA A 42 -28.45 28.24 8.67
N GLU A 43 -28.62 27.30 7.74
CA GLU A 43 -29.78 26.42 7.67
C GLU A 43 -29.32 24.97 7.94
N PRO A 44 -29.26 24.54 9.21
CA PRO A 44 -28.92 23.17 9.51
C PRO A 44 -30.03 22.26 8.95
N GLY A 45 -29.70 21.51 7.89
CA GLY A 45 -30.55 20.44 7.39
C GLY A 45 -30.78 19.34 8.43
N ASP A 46 -31.56 18.33 8.06
CA ASP A 46 -31.82 17.20 8.95
C ASP A 46 -30.49 16.51 9.34
N GLY A 47 -30.25 16.43 10.65
CA GLY A 47 -29.06 15.78 11.19
C GLY A 47 -29.06 14.27 10.97
N LEU A 48 -27.87 13.68 10.88
CA LEU A 48 -27.74 12.23 10.78
C LEU A 48 -28.32 11.55 12.01
N SER A 49 -29.09 10.48 11.79
CA SER A 49 -29.50 9.64 12.91
C SER A 49 -28.27 8.98 13.57
N VAL A 50 -28.40 8.56 14.82
CA VAL A 50 -27.32 7.87 15.56
C VAL A 50 -26.83 6.66 14.77
N LEU A 51 -27.75 5.89 14.18
CA LEU A 51 -27.40 4.72 13.40
C LEU A 51 -26.61 5.08 12.15
N GLU A 52 -27.02 6.12 11.43
CA GLU A 52 -26.35 6.60 10.22
C GLU A 52 -24.94 7.09 10.52
N THR A 53 -24.80 7.83 11.62
CA THR A 53 -23.49 8.27 12.11
C THR A 53 -22.58 7.08 12.38
N LEU A 54 -23.08 6.04 13.06
CA LEU A 54 -22.29 4.83 13.29
C LEU A 54 -21.96 4.08 11.99
N LEU A 55 -22.90 3.96 11.06
CA LEU A 55 -22.66 3.27 9.78
C LEU A 55 -21.60 3.97 8.95
N TRP A 56 -21.60 5.30 8.89
CA TRP A 56 -20.61 6.05 8.13
C TRP A 56 -19.25 6.12 8.82
N PHE A 57 -19.22 6.43 10.11
CA PHE A 57 -17.95 6.69 10.81
C PHE A 57 -17.32 5.44 11.44
N VAL A 58 -18.07 4.35 11.61
CA VAL A 58 -17.56 3.06 12.12
C VAL A 58 -17.74 1.96 11.07
N GLY A 59 -18.93 1.89 10.46
CA GLY A 59 -19.25 0.88 9.45
C GLY A 59 -18.38 0.99 8.20
N ALA A 60 -18.23 2.17 7.61
CA ALA A 60 -17.44 2.35 6.39
C ALA A 60 -15.95 1.99 6.59
N PRO A 61 -15.26 2.43 7.66
CA PRO A 61 -13.91 1.97 7.96
C PRO A 61 -13.82 0.46 8.18
N LEU A 62 -14.78 -0.14 8.89
CA LEU A 62 -14.79 -1.58 9.15
C LEU A 62 -15.03 -2.39 7.87
N ALA A 63 -15.92 -1.91 6.99
CA ALA A 63 -16.18 -2.51 5.68
C ALA A 63 -14.93 -2.45 4.80
N LEU A 64 -14.26 -1.30 4.73
CA LEU A 64 -13.01 -1.16 4.00
C LEU A 64 -11.92 -2.12 4.55
N PHE A 65 -11.79 -2.20 5.88
CA PHE A 65 -10.88 -3.12 6.52
C PHE A 65 -11.20 -4.58 6.17
N ALA A 66 -12.46 -4.99 6.23
CA ALA A 66 -12.88 -6.34 5.89
C ALA A 66 -12.58 -6.67 4.42
N VAL A 67 -12.84 -5.74 3.50
CA VAL A 67 -12.49 -5.91 2.07
C VAL A 67 -10.99 -6.13 1.92
N ILE A 68 -10.16 -5.31 2.54
CA ILE A 68 -8.69 -5.45 2.49
C ILE A 68 -8.26 -6.79 3.10
N ALA A 69 -8.78 -7.14 4.28
CA ALA A 69 -8.44 -8.38 4.98
C ALA A 69 -8.77 -9.61 4.12
N VAL A 70 -9.92 -9.60 3.45
CA VAL A 70 -10.33 -10.66 2.52
C VAL A 70 -9.40 -10.68 1.31
N LEU A 71 -9.14 -9.54 0.66
CA LEU A 71 -8.26 -9.47 -0.52
C LEU A 71 -6.85 -9.99 -0.22
N VAL A 72 -6.29 -9.65 0.95
CA VAL A 72 -4.96 -10.10 1.37
C VAL A 72 -4.97 -11.58 1.77
N SER A 73 -6.02 -12.06 2.43
CA SER A 73 -6.09 -13.43 2.93
C SER A 73 -6.54 -14.45 1.87
N ALA A 74 -7.30 -14.01 0.86
CA ALA A 74 -7.90 -14.87 -0.14
C ALA A 74 -6.88 -15.78 -0.86
N PRO A 75 -5.72 -15.29 -1.33
CA PRO A 75 -4.72 -16.16 -1.95
C PRO A 75 -4.14 -17.20 -0.99
N SER A 76 -4.02 -16.86 0.30
CA SER A 76 -3.53 -17.79 1.33
C SER A 76 -4.56 -18.88 1.62
N MET A 77 -5.83 -18.50 1.73
CA MET A 77 -6.96 -19.41 1.97
C MET A 77 -7.21 -20.35 0.78
N ALA A 78 -6.97 -19.89 -0.44
CA ALA A 78 -7.12 -20.70 -1.65
C ALA A 78 -5.98 -21.72 -1.87
N ARG A 79 -4.85 -21.59 -1.16
CA ARG A 79 -3.72 -22.52 -1.28
C ARG A 79 -3.99 -23.80 -0.50
N GLY A 80 -3.50 -24.92 -1.04
CA GLY A 80 -3.61 -26.24 -0.42
C GLY A 80 -2.89 -26.35 0.93
N PRO A 81 -3.17 -27.43 1.69
CA PRO A 81 -2.57 -27.65 3.00
C PRO A 81 -1.05 -27.76 2.91
N ARG A 82 -0.37 -27.21 3.92
CA ARG A 82 1.08 -27.39 4.08
C ARG A 82 1.39 -28.81 4.56
N TYR A 83 2.59 -29.29 4.25
CA TYR A 83 3.07 -30.58 4.75
C TYR A 83 2.97 -30.65 6.28
N ARG A 84 2.43 -31.77 6.78
CA ARG A 84 2.26 -32.06 8.21
C ARG A 84 2.91 -33.40 8.51
N PRO A 85 4.01 -33.45 9.28
CA PRO A 85 4.75 -34.69 9.54
C PRO A 85 3.91 -35.83 10.12
N ALA A 86 2.90 -35.52 10.95
CA ALA A 86 2.05 -36.51 11.61
C ALA A 86 0.98 -37.17 10.70
N LEU A 87 0.72 -36.62 9.51
CA LEU A 87 -0.36 -37.07 8.61
C LEU A 87 0.11 -38.00 7.48
N GLY A 88 1.38 -38.42 7.52
CA GLY A 88 2.00 -39.19 6.43
C GLY A 88 2.27 -38.32 5.18
N TRP A 89 3.07 -38.87 4.28
CA TRP A 89 3.42 -38.18 3.03
C TRP A 89 2.33 -38.40 1.98
N TRP A 90 1.61 -37.33 1.62
CA TRP A 90 0.51 -37.35 0.66
C TRP A 90 0.85 -36.66 -0.68
N ALA A 91 2.01 -36.01 -0.77
CA ALA A 91 2.44 -35.32 -1.97
C ALA A 91 3.11 -36.29 -2.95
N ALA A 92 3.18 -35.91 -4.23
CA ALA A 92 4.03 -36.63 -5.18
C ALA A 92 5.51 -36.57 -4.71
N PRO A 93 6.32 -37.61 -4.94
CA PRO A 93 7.75 -37.55 -4.68
C PRO A 93 8.37 -36.46 -5.57
N VAL A 94 9.22 -35.62 -4.98
CA VAL A 94 9.86 -34.49 -5.68
C VAL A 94 11.37 -34.63 -5.60
N TRP A 95 12.04 -34.51 -6.74
CA TRP A 95 13.48 -34.37 -6.84
C TRP A 95 13.85 -32.90 -7.01
N PHE A 96 14.33 -32.26 -5.94
CA PHE A 96 14.81 -30.88 -6.01
C PHE A 96 16.10 -30.78 -6.79
N ASN A 97 16.17 -29.82 -7.72
CA ASN A 97 17.30 -29.68 -8.65
C ASN A 97 17.54 -30.94 -9.52
N GLY A 98 16.48 -31.72 -9.75
CA GLY A 98 16.48 -32.86 -10.66
C GLY A 98 16.33 -32.43 -12.12
N PRO A 99 16.39 -33.39 -13.05
CA PRO A 99 16.12 -33.16 -14.48
C PRO A 99 14.72 -32.58 -14.70
N ASP A 100 14.54 -31.76 -15.74
CA ASP A 100 13.24 -31.15 -16.11
C ASP A 100 12.13 -32.19 -16.32
N ASP A 101 12.51 -33.38 -16.78
CA ASP A 101 11.63 -34.56 -16.88
C ASP A 101 12.22 -35.72 -16.05
N ALA A 102 11.88 -35.73 -14.77
CA ALA A 102 12.37 -36.71 -13.81
C ALA A 102 11.90 -38.14 -14.14
N ASP A 103 10.67 -38.31 -14.65
CA ASP A 103 10.12 -39.63 -14.97
C ASP A 103 10.87 -40.28 -16.12
N THR A 104 11.11 -39.53 -17.20
CA THR A 104 11.89 -40.04 -18.33
C THR A 104 13.35 -40.27 -17.94
N ALA A 105 13.93 -39.39 -17.11
CA ALA A 105 15.30 -39.54 -16.62
C ALA A 105 15.46 -40.83 -15.80
N VAL A 106 14.52 -41.13 -14.88
CA VAL A 106 14.53 -42.36 -14.09
C VAL A 106 14.36 -43.59 -14.98
N ARG A 107 13.44 -43.56 -15.95
CA ARG A 107 13.22 -44.70 -16.87
C ARG A 107 14.41 -45.00 -17.78
N ARG A 108 15.21 -44.00 -18.11
CA ARG A 108 16.42 -44.15 -18.94
C ARG A 108 17.70 -44.36 -18.13
N ALA A 109 17.64 -44.20 -16.80
CA ALA A 109 18.80 -44.31 -15.95
C ALA A 109 19.38 -45.73 -15.98
N VAL A 110 20.70 -45.82 -16.17
CA VAL A 110 21.43 -47.08 -16.04
C VAL A 110 21.87 -47.24 -14.58
N PRO A 111 21.55 -48.35 -13.91
CA PRO A 111 22.00 -48.60 -12.55
C PRO A 111 23.53 -48.58 -12.48
N THR A 112 24.07 -47.79 -11.55
CA THR A 112 25.51 -47.78 -11.24
C THR A 112 25.76 -48.54 -9.94
N SER A 113 26.81 -49.35 -9.91
CA SER A 113 27.28 -50.05 -8.70
C SER A 113 28.24 -49.20 -7.86
N GLY A 114 28.63 -48.02 -8.33
CA GLY A 114 29.53 -47.11 -7.63
C GLY A 114 28.76 -46.05 -6.84
N GLY A 115 29.01 -45.96 -5.53
CA GLY A 115 28.43 -44.93 -4.65
C GLY A 115 28.59 -45.25 -3.16
N GLY A 116 28.54 -44.23 -2.31
CA GLY A 116 28.43 -44.35 -0.86
C GLY A 116 27.02 -44.01 -0.37
N GLY A 117 26.71 -44.30 0.90
CA GLY A 117 25.41 -43.98 1.50
C GLY A 117 25.55 -43.44 2.92
N ALA A 118 24.66 -42.52 3.30
CA ALA A 118 24.49 -42.03 4.66
C ALA A 118 23.02 -42.19 5.05
N SER A 119 22.75 -42.61 6.29
CA SER A 119 21.39 -42.72 6.81
C SER A 119 21.32 -42.21 8.24
N ALA A 120 20.15 -41.69 8.62
CA ALA A 120 19.83 -41.24 9.96
C ALA A 120 18.35 -41.52 10.25
N ARG A 121 17.99 -41.57 11.54
CA ARG A 121 16.61 -41.65 12.01
C ARG A 121 16.39 -40.54 13.04
N TRP A 122 15.24 -39.90 12.95
CA TRP A 122 14.80 -38.83 13.85
C TRP A 122 13.70 -39.36 14.75
#